data_AF-A0A026W4Z9-F1
#
_entry.id   AF-A0A026W4Z9-F1
#
_cell.length_a   1.000
_cell.length_b   1.000
_cell.length_c   1.000
_cell.angle_alpha   90.00
_cell.angle_beta   90.00
_cell.angle_gamma   90.00
#
_symmetry.space_group_name_H-M   'P 1'
#
loop_
_entity.id
_entity.type
_entity.pdbx_description
1 polymer ?
#
loop_
_entity_poly.entity_id
_entity_poly.type
_entity_poly.pdbx_seq_one_letter_code
_entity_poly.pdbx_strand_id
1 'polypeptide(L)'
;MDYDTLTRKAQNKGHMRILLLFTLWNFYIHGTNGIVGYDCGSANLNTTLSLLNVEDCNIPMTEPQVPKTYIQLLQLSKFESIEIKQCKVSINRFMYYCGMHSHISTVQNAQADYILDTTSSQCR
;
A
#
# COMPACT_ATOMS: atom_id res chain seq x y z
N MET A 1 28.05 -28.07 49.14
CA MET A 1 27.53 -27.84 47.77
C MET A 1 26.02 -27.71 47.92
N ASP A 2 25.49 -26.52 47.68
CA ASP A 2 24.19 -26.08 48.16
C ASP A 2 23.04 -26.53 47.24
N TYR A 3 22.03 -27.20 47.81
CA TYR A 3 20.89 -27.81 47.14
C TYR A 3 20.06 -26.74 46.40
N ASP A 4 20.00 -25.53 46.94
CA ASP A 4 19.26 -24.39 46.38
C ASP A 4 19.88 -23.84 45.08
N THR A 5 21.18 -24.06 44.88
CA THR A 5 21.86 -23.61 43.65
C THR A 5 21.58 -24.59 42.49
N LEU A 6 21.43 -25.88 42.80
CA LEU A 6 21.10 -26.92 41.81
C LEU A 6 19.65 -26.82 41.36
N THR A 7 18.70 -26.54 42.26
CA THR A 7 17.28 -26.34 41.94
C THR A 7 17.07 -25.10 41.08
N ARG A 8 17.70 -23.97 41.39
CA ARG A 8 17.66 -22.74 40.55
C ARG A 8 18.25 -22.97 39.15
N LYS A 9 19.36 -23.71 39.05
CA LYS A 9 19.99 -24.02 37.75
C LYS A 9 19.14 -24.97 36.91
N ALA A 10 18.45 -25.93 37.54
CA ALA A 10 17.50 -26.82 36.86
C ALA A 10 16.23 -26.08 36.41
N GLN A 11 15.68 -25.19 37.24
CA GLN A 11 14.51 -24.36 36.93
C GLN A 11 14.80 -23.38 35.77
N ASN A 12 15.95 -22.70 35.78
CA ASN A 12 16.37 -21.82 34.68
C ASN A 12 16.62 -22.57 33.37
N LYS A 13 17.13 -23.81 33.44
CA LYS A 13 17.32 -24.66 32.26
C LYS A 13 15.98 -25.13 31.66
N GLY A 14 14.98 -25.37 32.49
CA GLY A 14 13.60 -25.66 32.06
C GLY A 14 12.95 -24.47 31.37
N HIS A 15 13.01 -23.28 31.99
CA HIS A 15 12.47 -22.04 31.40
C HIS A 15 13.13 -21.67 30.07
N MET A 16 14.45 -21.80 29.97
CA MET A 16 15.19 -21.50 28.74
C MET A 16 14.81 -22.43 27.57
N ARG A 17 14.52 -23.72 27.85
CA ARG A 17 14.06 -24.68 26.84
C ARG A 17 12.64 -24.37 26.36
N ILE A 18 11.75 -23.97 27.27
CA ILE A 18 10.37 -23.59 26.94
C ILE A 18 10.37 -22.33 26.06
N LEU A 19 11.19 -21.31 26.40
CA LEU A 19 11.33 -20.10 25.60
C LEU A 19 11.86 -20.39 24.18
N LEU A 20 12.84 -21.29 24.04
CA LEU A 20 13.37 -21.73 22.74
C LEU A 20 12.32 -22.45 21.89
N LEU A 21 11.43 -23.24 22.50
CA LEU A 21 10.35 -23.91 21.77
C LEU A 21 9.29 -22.90 21.27
N PHE A 22 8.98 -21.87 22.07
CA PHE A 22 8.04 -20.82 21.66
C PHE A 22 8.59 -19.96 20.50
N THR A 23 9.88 -19.63 20.48
CA THR A 23 10.45 -18.84 19.37
C THR A 23 10.52 -19.64 18.07
N LEU A 24 10.84 -20.94 18.14
CA LEU A 24 10.83 -21.84 16.98
C LEU A 24 9.42 -22.04 16.41
N TRP A 25 8.39 -22.08 17.26
CA TRP A 25 6.99 -22.19 16.83
C TRP A 25 6.53 -20.95 16.05
N ASN A 26 6.86 -19.75 16.52
CA ASN A 26 6.47 -18.50 15.85
C ASN A 26 7.13 -18.34 14.48
N PHE A 27 8.35 -18.86 14.30
CA PHE A 27 9.05 -18.84 13.01
C PHE A 27 8.46 -19.81 11.98
N TYR A 28 7.67 -20.80 12.40
CA TYR A 28 7.07 -21.82 11.53
C TYR A 28 5.77 -21.34 10.84
N ILE A 29 5.20 -20.21 11.26
CA ILE A 29 3.95 -19.65 10.70
C ILE A 29 4.29 -18.50 9.76
N HIS A 30 4.86 -18.81 8.60
CA HIS A 30 5.12 -17.80 7.54
C HIS A 30 4.34 -18.17 6.28
N GLY A 31 3.16 -17.57 6.15
CA GLY A 31 2.32 -17.69 4.96
C GLY A 31 1.21 -16.65 5.01
N THR A 32 1.54 -15.38 4.80
CA THR A 32 0.52 -14.34 4.62
C THR A 32 0.22 -14.21 3.12
N ASN A 33 -1.02 -14.52 2.74
CA ASN A 33 -1.49 -14.25 1.39
C ASN A 33 -1.97 -12.80 1.33
N GLY A 34 -1.35 -11.99 0.48
CA GLY A 34 -1.80 -10.63 0.19
C GLY A 34 -2.88 -10.65 -0.89
N ILE A 35 -3.84 -9.72 -0.81
CA ILE A 35 -4.83 -9.50 -1.87
C ILE A 35 -4.18 -8.60 -2.93
N VAL A 36 -4.09 -9.08 -4.17
CA VAL A 36 -3.62 -8.29 -5.32
C VAL A 36 -4.85 -7.88 -6.14
N GLY A 37 -5.17 -6.58 -6.15
CA GLY A 37 -6.27 -6.02 -6.95
C GLY A 37 -5.76 -5.44 -8.27
N TYR A 38 -6.49 -5.69 -9.36
CA TYR A 38 -6.22 -5.13 -10.69
C TYR A 38 -7.32 -4.14 -11.04
N ASP A 39 -6.95 -2.93 -11.48
CA ASP A 39 -7.89 -1.92 -11.98
C ASP A 39 -7.99 -2.03 -13.51
N CYS A 40 -9.11 -2.58 -14.00
CA CYS A 40 -9.39 -2.73 -15.43
C CYS A 40 -10.13 -1.49 -16.02
N GLY A 41 -10.44 -0.46 -15.23
CA GLY A 41 -11.51 0.51 -15.56
C GLY A 41 -11.20 1.98 -15.26
N SER A 42 -10.45 2.62 -16.17
CA SER A 42 -10.31 4.09 -16.33
C SER A 42 -9.24 4.80 -15.49
N ALA A 43 -8.82 5.98 -15.97
CA ALA A 43 -7.85 6.88 -15.31
C ALA A 43 -8.43 7.63 -14.09
N ASN A 44 -9.68 7.36 -13.70
CA ASN A 44 -10.38 8.05 -12.63
C ASN A 44 -10.58 7.12 -11.42
N LEU A 45 -10.31 7.64 -10.22
CA LEU A 45 -10.27 6.92 -8.93
C LEU A 45 -11.65 6.43 -8.38
N ASN A 46 -12.70 6.40 -9.20
CA ASN A 46 -14.01 5.88 -8.79
C ASN A 46 -14.06 4.36 -8.96
N THR A 47 -13.13 3.64 -8.31
CA THR A 47 -13.03 2.19 -8.42
C THR A 47 -13.84 1.53 -7.29
N THR A 48 -14.70 0.57 -7.63
CA THR A 48 -15.51 -0.18 -6.65
C THR A 48 -14.82 -1.52 -6.37
N LEU A 49 -14.45 -1.80 -5.11
CA LEU A 49 -13.69 -3.00 -4.74
C LEU A 49 -14.63 -4.10 -4.22
N SER A 50 -14.69 -5.24 -4.90
CA SER A 50 -15.37 -6.45 -4.40
C SER A 50 -14.36 -7.42 -3.79
N LEU A 51 -14.58 -7.83 -2.54
CA LEU A 51 -13.78 -8.84 -1.84
C LEU A 51 -14.35 -10.26 -1.95
N LEU A 52 -15.50 -10.39 -2.61
CA LEU A 52 -16.23 -11.65 -2.68
C LEU A 52 -15.77 -12.50 -3.88
N ASN A 53 -15.50 -11.87 -5.01
CA ASN A 53 -15.01 -12.53 -6.24
C ASN A 53 -14.28 -11.50 -7.11
N VAL A 54 -13.30 -12.00 -7.88
CA VAL A 54 -12.71 -11.28 -9.02
C VAL A 54 -13.58 -11.60 -10.22
N GLU A 55 -14.23 -10.59 -10.82
CA GLU A 55 -14.93 -10.78 -12.09
C GLU A 55 -13.92 -10.94 -13.24
N ASP A 56 -14.26 -11.76 -14.24
CA ASP A 56 -13.44 -11.92 -15.44
C ASP A 56 -13.39 -10.59 -16.21
N CYS A 57 -12.20 -9.99 -16.34
CA CYS A 57 -11.98 -8.86 -17.23
C CYS A 57 -12.02 -9.34 -18.69
N ASN A 58 -13.22 -9.54 -19.23
CA ASN A 58 -13.46 -9.74 -20.65
C ASN A 58 -13.32 -8.41 -21.39
N ILE A 59 -12.09 -7.89 -21.46
CA ILE A 59 -11.76 -6.78 -22.33
C ILE A 59 -11.67 -7.39 -23.73
N PRO A 60 -12.62 -7.11 -24.64
CA PRO A 60 -12.54 -7.66 -25.98
C PRO A 60 -11.20 -7.22 -26.60
N MET A 61 -10.38 -8.18 -27.01
CA MET A 61 -9.21 -7.92 -27.84
C MET A 61 -9.72 -7.41 -29.19
N THR A 62 -10.02 -6.12 -29.24
CA THR A 62 -10.22 -5.43 -30.51
C THR A 62 -8.83 -5.27 -31.08
N GLU A 63 -8.52 -6.04 -32.13
CA GLU A 63 -7.32 -5.78 -32.91
C GLU A 63 -7.40 -4.32 -33.36
N PRO A 64 -6.47 -3.46 -32.91
CA PRO A 64 -6.55 -2.05 -33.21
C PRO A 64 -6.48 -1.90 -34.71
N GLN A 65 -7.56 -1.43 -35.32
CA GLN A 65 -7.53 -0.99 -36.70
C GLN A 65 -6.55 0.18 -36.72
N VAL A 66 -5.40 0.00 -37.36
CA VAL A 66 -4.41 1.07 -37.57
C VAL A 66 -4.61 1.60 -39.00
N PRO A 67 -5.63 2.46 -39.24
CA PRO A 67 -5.78 3.06 -40.55
C PRO A 67 -4.56 3.93 -40.85
N LYS A 68 -3.96 3.74 -42.03
CA LYS A 68 -2.96 4.67 -42.56
C LYS A 68 -3.68 5.98 -42.89
N THR A 69 -3.57 6.96 -42.00
CA THR A 69 -4.08 8.31 -42.24
C THR A 69 -2.96 9.19 -42.79
N TYR A 70 -3.25 9.91 -43.87
CA TYR A 70 -2.36 10.92 -44.41
C TYR A 70 -2.63 12.23 -43.68
N ILE A 71 -1.79 12.51 -42.68
CA ILE A 71 -1.83 13.76 -41.93
C ILE A 71 -1.17 14.85 -42.77
N GLN A 72 -1.95 15.80 -43.26
CA GLN A 72 -1.42 17.04 -43.80
C GLN A 72 -1.12 17.95 -42.60
N LEU A 73 0.16 18.30 -42.40
CA LEU A 73 0.56 19.28 -41.38
C LEU A 73 -0.05 20.64 -41.74
N LEU A 74 -1.24 20.91 -41.21
CA LEU A 74 -1.75 22.27 -41.06
C LEU A 74 -0.77 22.98 -40.14
N GLN A 75 -0.04 23.93 -40.69
CA GLN A 75 0.85 24.91 -40.05
C GLN A 75 1.08 24.70 -38.55
N LEU A 76 2.33 24.38 -38.17
CA LEU A 76 2.79 24.35 -36.78
C LEU A 76 2.36 25.64 -36.08
N SER A 77 1.32 25.58 -35.26
CA SER A 77 0.94 26.67 -34.37
C SER A 77 2.15 26.94 -33.49
N LYS A 78 2.58 28.19 -33.41
CA LYS A 78 3.56 28.58 -32.40
C LYS A 78 2.96 28.25 -31.04
N PHE A 79 3.54 27.26 -30.35
CA PHE A 79 3.21 27.00 -28.96
C PHE A 79 3.83 28.13 -28.15
N GLU A 80 3.01 29.12 -27.79
CA GLU A 80 3.43 30.10 -26.79
C GLU A 80 3.30 29.47 -25.41
N SER A 81 4.40 29.45 -24.66
CA SER A 81 4.39 29.07 -23.25
C SER A 81 3.69 30.18 -22.46
N ILE A 82 2.49 29.90 -21.97
CA ILE A 82 1.78 30.77 -21.06
C ILE A 82 2.16 30.44 -19.61
N GLU A 83 2.41 31.47 -18.81
CA GLU A 83 2.66 31.30 -17.38
C GLU A 83 1.34 30.93 -16.69
N ILE A 84 1.33 29.78 -16.01
CA ILE A 84 0.17 29.31 -15.24
C ILE A 84 0.52 29.22 -13.77
N LYS A 85 -0.30 29.85 -12.91
CA LYS A 85 -0.18 29.67 -11.47
C LYS A 85 -0.95 28.42 -11.05
N GLN A 86 -0.20 27.38 -10.68
CA GLN A 86 -0.76 26.14 -10.13
C GLN A 86 -0.49 26.08 -8.63
N CYS A 87 -1.50 25.69 -7.85
CA CYS A 87 -1.34 25.36 -6.45
C CYS A 87 -1.47 23.86 -6.27
N LYS A 88 -0.70 23.34 -5.31
CA LYS A 88 -0.65 21.92 -5.00
C LYS A 88 -0.54 21.77 -3.49
N VAL A 89 -1.25 20.79 -2.93
CA VAL A 89 -1.18 20.49 -1.50
C VAL A 89 -0.36 19.22 -1.33
N SER A 90 0.74 19.32 -0.60
CA SER A 90 1.48 18.15 -0.16
C SER A 90 0.81 17.57 1.09
N ILE A 91 0.37 16.32 1.00
CA ILE A 91 -0.33 15.62 2.07
C ILE A 91 0.55 14.47 2.53
N ASN A 92 0.95 14.54 3.80
CA ASN A 92 1.58 13.46 4.53
C ASN A 92 0.60 12.96 5.60
N ARG A 93 0.31 11.65 5.59
CA ARG A 93 -0.63 11.01 6.52
C ARG A 93 0.02 9.85 7.22
N PHE A 94 -0.22 9.77 8.53
CA PHE A 94 0.15 8.64 9.38
C PHE A 94 -1.10 8.06 10.04
N MET A 95 -1.32 6.77 9.88
CA MET A 95 -2.43 6.03 10.48
C MET A 95 -1.94 5.23 11.69
N TYR A 96 -2.63 5.40 12.81
CA TYR A 96 -2.39 4.64 14.03
C TYR A 96 -3.64 3.88 14.42
N TYR A 97 -3.49 2.72 15.07
CA TYR A 97 -4.58 2.01 15.71
C TYR A 97 -4.45 2.10 17.22
N CYS A 98 -5.59 2.20 17.91
CA CYS A 98 -5.69 2.16 19.36
C CYS A 98 -6.10 0.74 19.78
N GLY A 99 -5.22 0.06 20.49
CA GLY A 99 -5.46 -1.24 21.11
C GLY A 99 -6.09 -1.13 22.49
N MET A 100 -6.27 -2.29 23.13
CA MET A 100 -6.77 -2.37 24.51
C MET A 100 -5.86 -1.56 25.46
N HIS A 101 -6.45 -0.92 26.47
CA HIS A 101 -5.76 -0.03 27.42
C HIS A 101 -5.10 1.21 26.78
N SER A 102 -5.68 1.73 25.69
CA SER A 102 -5.20 2.95 25.02
C SER A 102 -3.78 2.81 24.42
N HIS A 103 -3.36 1.59 24.11
CA HIS A 103 -2.06 1.34 23.50
C HIS A 103 -2.09 1.77 22.03
N ILE A 104 -1.28 2.77 21.67
CA ILE A 104 -1.16 3.23 20.28
C ILE A 104 -0.14 2.36 19.55
N SER A 105 -0.47 1.95 18.32
CA SER A 105 0.42 1.15 17.50
C SER A 105 0.26 1.46 16.02
N THR A 106 1.33 1.25 15.26
CA THR A 106 1.39 1.56 13.83
C THR A 106 0.74 0.44 13.03
N VAL A 107 -0.10 0.78 12.05
CA VAL A 107 -0.64 -0.20 11.09
C VAL A 107 0.35 -0.46 9.96
N GLN A 108 0.23 -1.62 9.30
CA GLN A 108 1.02 -1.88 8.09
C GLN A 108 0.63 -0.86 7.00
N ASN A 109 1.60 -0.29 6.29
CA ASN A 109 1.38 0.82 5.34
C ASN A 109 0.71 2.06 5.97
N ALA A 110 1.03 2.37 7.23
CA ALA A 110 0.49 3.52 7.95
C ALA A 110 0.81 4.88 7.33
N GLN A 111 1.84 4.98 6.50
CA GLN A 111 2.27 6.23 5.90
C GLN A 111 1.77 6.35 4.46
N ALA A 112 1.18 7.49 4.13
CA ALA A 112 0.85 7.86 2.76
C ALA A 112 1.31 9.29 2.47
N ASP A 113 2.01 9.45 1.36
CA ASP A 113 2.53 10.73 0.88
C ASP A 113 2.05 10.96 -0.55
N TYR A 114 1.35 12.06 -0.79
CA TYR A 114 0.87 12.41 -2.12
C TYR A 114 0.62 13.90 -2.28
N ILE A 115 0.59 14.33 -3.54
CA ILE A 115 0.27 15.69 -3.92
C ILE A 115 -1.17 15.73 -4.44
N LEU A 116 -1.98 16.58 -3.84
CA LEU A 116 -3.32 16.88 -4.32
C LEU A 116 -3.24 18.13 -5.20
N ASP A 117 -3.54 17.96 -6.49
CA ASP A 117 -3.71 19.10 -7.40
C ASP A 117 -5.00 19.84 -7.04
N THR A 118 -4.92 21.17 -6.98
CA THR A 118 -6.03 22.05 -6.60
C THR A 118 -6.32 23.06 -7.71
N THR A 119 -7.53 23.62 -7.71
CA THR A 119 -7.89 24.68 -8.66
C THR A 119 -7.17 25.98 -8.34
N SER A 120 -6.97 26.83 -9.36
CA SER A 120 -6.34 28.16 -9.18
C SER A 120 -7.12 29.05 -8.20
N SER A 121 -8.45 28.91 -8.11
CA SER A 121 -9.30 29.63 -7.17
C SER A 121 -9.05 29.30 -5.69
N GLN A 122 -8.37 28.18 -5.41
CA GLN A 122 -8.02 27.71 -4.07
C GLN A 122 -6.59 28.10 -3.68
N CYS A 123 -5.85 28.78 -4.56
CA CYS A 123 -4.60 29.46 -4.24
C CYS A 123 -4.85 30.67 -3.33
N ARG A 124 -4.97 30.47 -2.02
CA ARG A 124 -4.98 31.56 -1.03
C ARG A 124 -3.60 31.81 -0.45
#